data_AF-A0A7S1BB53-F1
#
_entry.id   AF-A0A7S1BB53-F1
#
_cell.length_a   1.000
_cell.length_b   1.000
_cell.length_c   1.000
_cell.angle_alpha   90.00
_cell.angle_beta   90.00
_cell.angle_gamma   90.00
#
_symmetry.space_group_name_H-M   'P 1'
#
loop_
_entity.id
_entity.type
_entity.pdbx_description
1 polymer ?
#
loop_
_entity_poly.entity_id
_entity_poly.type
_entity_poly.pdbx_seq_one_letter_code
_entity_poly.pdbx_strand_id
1 'polypeptide(L)'
;INLNVENKRLVFNRFVQAKGIMDMNYCQCMTLIHDIRDGQYENRRKNTGTFYFEVWKLLFGQVRYVSAQTFLELFLHGCQMEYDTNIHDVYSLLEVIQQVKISREDIMPNKAGYMSFSNFEAFLLHEMNDAFDPSCQKLFQDMNRPLTEYWINSSHNTYLTGDQLKSKSSVEMYVLCLQQGCKCIELDCWDGKTEPKSGKPLPIIYHGYTLTSKILFKDVIECVHNYVTNHLDGYPLILSLENHCSEAYQKEMASILDQRLGDMLYAPFNEDRCQKYDHKFLSKTDLLPSP
;
A
#
# COMPACT_ATOMS: atom_id res chain seq x y z
N ILE A 1 7.69 -6.54 4.49
CA ILE A 1 9.17 -6.54 4.53
C ILE A 1 9.67 -7.98 4.39
N ASN A 2 10.26 -8.34 3.25
CA ASN A 2 10.83 -9.68 3.05
C ASN A 2 12.28 -9.69 3.59
N LEU A 3 12.43 -9.93 4.89
CA LEU A 3 13.75 -10.12 5.50
C LEU A 3 14.24 -11.50 5.09
N ASN A 4 15.29 -11.55 4.26
CA ASN A 4 15.84 -12.77 3.67
C ASN A 4 16.66 -13.57 4.71
N VAL A 5 16.02 -13.98 5.80
CA VAL A 5 16.63 -14.66 6.94
C VAL A 5 16.28 -16.14 6.89
N GLU A 6 17.30 -17.00 6.81
CA GLU A 6 17.13 -18.47 6.70
C GLU A 6 16.31 -19.07 7.86
N ASN A 7 16.44 -18.53 9.08
CA ASN A 7 15.67 -19.02 10.23
C ASN A 7 15.21 -17.88 11.16
N LYS A 8 14.09 -17.24 10.79
CA LYS A 8 13.50 -16.10 11.51
C LYS A 8 13.25 -16.36 13.00
N ARG A 9 12.84 -17.59 13.37
CA ARG A 9 12.55 -17.97 14.76
C ARG A 9 13.81 -18.06 15.61
N LEU A 10 14.89 -18.62 15.05
CA LEU A 10 16.18 -18.69 15.74
C LEU A 10 16.77 -17.31 15.99
N VAL A 11 16.66 -16.40 15.01
CA VAL A 11 17.14 -15.02 15.12
C VAL A 11 16.39 -14.25 16.19
N PHE A 12 15.05 -14.33 16.19
CA PHE A 12 14.22 -13.75 17.24
C PHE A 12 14.62 -14.27 18.64
N ASN A 13 14.73 -15.59 18.82
CA ASN A 13 15.09 -16.19 20.10
C ASN A 13 16.47 -15.74 20.60
N ARG A 14 17.47 -15.62 19.70
CA ARG A 14 18.80 -15.11 20.04
C ARG A 14 18.76 -13.65 20.49
N PHE A 15 17.99 -12.81 19.80
CA PHE A 15 17.84 -11.40 20.15
C PHE A 15 17.18 -11.22 21.53
N VAL A 16 16.06 -11.92 21.75
CA VAL A 16 15.31 -11.94 23.01
C VAL A 16 16.19 -12.41 24.17
N GLN A 17 16.96 -13.49 23.96
CA GLN A 17 17.90 -14.01 24.96
C GLN A 17 19.07 -13.04 25.23
N ALA A 18 19.65 -12.43 24.19
CA ALA A 18 20.77 -11.49 24.34
C ALA A 18 20.37 -10.20 25.05
N LYS A 19 19.12 -9.75 24.86
CA LYS A 19 18.58 -8.54 25.48
C LYS A 19 17.85 -8.80 26.80
N GLY A 20 17.68 -10.06 27.21
CA GLY A 20 17.01 -10.42 28.46
C GLY A 20 15.55 -9.99 28.51
N ILE A 21 14.87 -9.93 27.36
CA ILE A 21 13.49 -9.47 27.23
C ILE A 21 12.56 -10.65 26.99
N MET A 22 11.30 -10.58 27.41
CA MET A 22 10.28 -11.63 27.15
C MET A 22 9.33 -11.25 26.01
N ASP A 23 9.04 -9.96 25.86
CA ASP A 23 8.20 -9.39 24.79
C ASP A 23 8.93 -8.21 24.13
N MET A 24 8.64 -7.95 22.85
CA MET A 24 9.23 -6.84 22.09
C MET A 24 8.27 -5.66 21.98
N ASN A 25 8.73 -4.48 22.38
CA ASN A 25 8.11 -3.23 21.98
C ASN A 25 8.54 -2.82 20.56
N TYR A 26 7.89 -1.80 20.00
CA TYR A 26 8.18 -1.30 18.65
C TYR A 26 9.67 -0.98 18.43
N CYS A 27 10.33 -0.31 19.40
CA CYS A 27 11.75 0.04 19.30
C CYS A 27 12.65 -1.21 19.24
N GLN A 28 12.32 -2.24 20.01
CA GLN A 28 13.04 -3.52 20.01
C GLN A 28 12.80 -4.30 18.71
N CYS A 29 11.59 -4.25 18.14
CA CYS A 29 11.33 -4.79 16.81
C CYS A 29 12.19 -4.11 15.75
N MET A 30 12.27 -2.77 15.76
CA MET A 30 13.10 -2.01 14.82
C MET A 30 14.59 -2.33 14.99
N THR A 31 15.04 -2.49 16.23
CA THR A 31 16.42 -2.90 16.55
C THR A 31 16.75 -4.26 15.96
N LEU A 32 15.86 -5.25 16.13
CA LEU A 32 16.02 -6.59 15.56
C LEU A 32 16.03 -6.56 14.02
N ILE A 33 15.14 -5.79 13.41
CA ILE A 33 15.10 -5.61 11.95
C ILE A 33 16.42 -5.01 11.45
N HIS A 34 16.96 -4.03 12.16
CA HIS A 34 18.24 -3.41 11.83
C HIS A 34 19.40 -4.39 12.01
N ASP A 35 19.46 -5.15 13.12
CA ASP A 35 20.49 -6.18 13.34
C ASP A 35 20.47 -7.25 12.25
N ILE A 36 19.27 -7.65 11.80
CA ILE A 36 19.08 -8.56 10.67
C ILE A 36 19.62 -7.96 9.38
N ARG A 37 19.32 -6.68 9.09
CA ARG A 37 19.83 -5.98 7.90
C ARG A 37 21.34 -5.83 7.91
N ASP A 38 21.93 -5.64 9.09
CA ASP A 38 23.38 -5.55 9.30
C ASP A 38 24.08 -6.92 9.22
N GLY A 39 23.32 -8.01 9.08
CA GLY A 39 23.85 -9.36 8.96
C GLY A 39 24.40 -9.93 10.28
N GLN A 40 24.06 -9.34 11.43
CA GLN A 40 24.50 -9.81 12.76
C GLN A 40 24.08 -11.27 13.04
N TYR A 41 23.05 -11.75 12.34
CA TYR A 41 22.47 -13.07 12.53
C TYR A 41 22.66 -14.05 11.37
N GLU A 42 23.37 -13.65 10.31
CA GLU A 42 23.78 -14.52 9.21
C GLU A 42 25.25 -14.93 9.38
N ASN A 43 25.62 -16.16 9.02
CA ASN A 43 27.04 -16.60 8.91
C ASN A 43 27.81 -15.87 7.78
N ARG A 44 27.21 -14.88 7.13
CA ARG A 44 27.87 -13.94 6.24
C ARG A 44 28.19 -12.68 7.04
N ARG A 45 29.41 -12.54 7.56
CA ARG A 45 29.98 -11.20 7.76
C ARG A 45 30.09 -10.57 6.38
N LYS A 46 29.07 -9.83 5.95
CA LYS A 46 29.12 -9.08 4.69
C LYS A 46 29.94 -7.81 4.93
N ASN A 47 30.73 -7.46 3.93
CA ASN A 47 31.47 -6.21 3.74
C ASN A 47 30.60 -4.92 3.75
N THR A 48 29.42 -4.92 4.40
CA THR A 48 28.52 -3.75 4.47
C THR A 48 29.13 -2.64 5.31
N GLY A 49 29.70 -2.98 6.47
CA GLY A 49 30.46 -2.01 7.28
C GLY A 49 31.66 -1.41 6.52
N THR A 50 32.32 -2.19 5.65
CA THR A 50 33.36 -1.65 4.76
C THR A 50 32.79 -0.75 3.66
N PHE A 51 31.61 -1.05 3.11
CA PHE A 51 30.98 -0.22 2.08
C PHE A 51 30.57 1.16 2.63
N TYR A 52 29.82 1.18 3.74
CA TYR A 52 29.42 2.46 4.36
C TYR A 52 30.64 3.26 4.81
N PHE A 53 31.67 2.59 5.32
CA PHE A 53 32.92 3.23 5.70
C PHE A 53 33.68 3.82 4.50
N GLU A 54 33.73 3.15 3.35
CA GLU A 54 34.31 3.73 2.13
C GLU A 54 33.48 4.91 1.60
N VAL A 55 32.15 4.87 1.70
CA VAL A 55 31.29 6.02 1.37
C VAL A 55 31.56 7.18 2.31
N TRP A 56 31.60 6.94 3.63
CA TRP A 56 31.98 7.93 4.63
C TRP A 56 33.34 8.55 4.33
N LYS A 57 34.34 7.71 4.05
CA LYS A 57 35.71 8.15 3.75
C LYS A 57 35.79 8.94 2.44
N LEU A 58 35.01 8.57 1.43
CA LEU A 58 34.94 9.31 0.16
C LEU A 58 34.36 10.71 0.37
N LEU A 59 33.31 10.83 1.17
CA LEU A 59 32.59 12.08 1.39
C LEU A 59 33.27 13.01 2.40
N PHE A 60 33.79 12.43 3.49
CA PHE A 60 34.23 13.18 4.67
C PHE A 60 35.71 12.98 5.01
N GLY A 61 36.39 12.06 4.32
CA GLY A 61 37.76 11.67 4.64
C GLY A 61 37.86 10.73 5.85
N GLN A 62 39.08 10.53 6.35
CA GLN A 62 39.36 9.69 7.52
C GLN A 62 39.13 10.45 8.84
N VAL A 63 37.93 11.01 9.01
CA VAL A 63 37.51 11.73 10.21
C VAL A 63 36.53 10.90 11.05
N ARG A 64 36.53 11.12 12.36
CA ARG A 64 35.59 10.43 13.28
C ARG A 64 34.21 11.08 13.34
N TYR A 65 34.15 12.39 13.09
CA TYR A 65 32.93 13.20 13.15
C TYR A 65 32.98 14.29 12.09
N VAL A 66 31.82 14.69 11.59
CA VAL A 66 31.64 15.92 10.80
C VAL A 66 30.59 16.80 11.45
N SER A 67 30.67 18.10 11.25
CA SER A 67 29.66 19.03 11.78
C SER A 67 28.31 18.82 11.06
N ALA A 68 27.21 19.21 11.70
CA ALA A 68 25.90 19.24 11.04
C ALA A 68 25.93 20.04 9.73
N GLN A 69 26.68 21.15 9.69
CA GLN A 69 26.86 21.96 8.49
C GLN A 69 27.57 21.19 7.36
N THR A 70 28.67 20.50 7.70
CA THR A 70 29.41 19.69 6.73
C THR A 70 28.57 18.52 6.20
N PHE A 71 27.78 17.89 7.06
CA PHE A 71 26.86 16.83 6.66
C PHE A 71 25.78 17.34 5.71
N LEU A 72 25.19 18.50 6.02
CA LEU A 72 24.21 19.18 5.17
C LEU A 72 24.79 19.47 3.77
N GLU A 73 25.92 20.15 3.71
CA GLU A 73 26.50 20.62 2.45
C GLU A 73 27.02 19.48 1.58
N LEU A 74 27.83 18.58 2.14
CA LEU A 74 28.53 17.57 1.34
C LEU A 74 27.65 16.38 0.98
N PHE A 75 26.73 16.01 1.88
CA PHE A 75 25.94 14.80 1.69
C PHE A 75 24.49 15.09 1.33
N LEU A 76 23.74 15.84 2.14
CA LEU A 76 22.32 16.08 1.84
C LEU A 76 22.16 16.93 0.56
N HIS A 77 22.87 18.07 0.46
CA HIS A 77 22.85 18.90 -0.75
C HIS A 77 23.73 18.34 -1.86
N GLY A 78 24.95 17.91 -1.52
CA GLY A 78 25.95 17.50 -2.51
C GLY A 78 25.72 16.13 -3.13
N CYS A 79 25.02 15.21 -2.45
CA CYS A 79 24.83 13.84 -2.91
C CYS A 79 23.35 13.43 -3.01
N GLN A 80 22.52 13.79 -2.03
CA GLN A 80 21.09 13.45 -2.02
C GLN A 80 20.23 14.48 -2.78
N MET A 81 20.79 15.66 -3.11
CA MET A 81 20.11 16.75 -3.81
C MET A 81 18.94 17.36 -3.01
N GLU A 82 18.98 17.24 -1.69
CA GLU A 82 17.95 17.67 -0.74
C GLU A 82 18.04 19.16 -0.42
N TYR A 83 18.00 20.02 -1.45
CA TYR A 83 18.33 21.45 -1.35
C TYR A 83 17.42 22.26 -0.41
N ASP A 84 16.19 21.79 -0.20
CA ASP A 84 15.24 22.44 0.70
C ASP A 84 15.54 22.15 2.19
N THR A 85 16.40 21.15 2.47
CA THR A 85 16.81 20.84 3.84
C THR A 85 17.71 21.95 4.38
N ASN A 86 17.42 22.40 5.60
CA ASN A 86 18.19 23.42 6.31
C ASN A 86 18.88 22.86 7.56
N ILE A 87 19.72 23.68 8.20
CA ILE A 87 20.53 23.25 9.34
C ILE A 87 19.70 22.83 10.56
N HIS A 88 18.49 23.39 10.75
CA HIS A 88 17.60 22.98 11.84
C HIS A 88 17.06 21.57 11.62
N ASP A 89 16.73 21.22 10.38
CA ASP A 89 16.29 19.86 10.04
C ASP A 89 17.38 18.83 10.35
N VAL A 90 18.64 19.18 10.08
CA VAL A 90 19.79 18.32 10.41
C VAL A 90 19.97 18.16 11.92
N TYR A 91 19.75 19.22 12.72
CA TYR A 91 19.77 19.08 14.17
C TYR A 91 18.64 18.18 14.68
N SER A 92 17.41 18.36 14.19
CA SER A 92 16.29 17.49 14.52
C SER A 92 16.55 16.03 14.12
N LEU A 93 17.13 15.81 12.95
CA LEU A 93 17.55 14.49 12.50
C LEU A 93 18.56 13.85 13.44
N LEU A 94 19.60 14.59 13.83
CA LEU A 94 20.62 14.10 14.75
C LEU A 94 20.03 13.74 16.11
N GLU A 95 19.07 14.51 16.61
CA GLU A 95 18.34 14.18 17.85
C GLU A 95 17.55 12.88 17.71
N VAL A 96 16.82 12.69 16.62
CA VAL A 96 16.05 11.47 16.34
C VAL A 96 16.96 10.24 16.26
N ILE A 97 18.05 10.30 15.48
CA ILE A 97 19.01 9.19 15.33
C ILE A 97 19.64 8.85 16.70
N GLN A 98 19.92 9.85 17.52
CA GLN A 98 20.48 9.63 18.86
C GLN A 98 19.50 8.91 19.78
N GLN A 99 18.21 9.25 19.74
CA GLN A 99 17.17 8.57 20.53
C GLN A 99 17.04 7.09 20.17
N VAL A 100 17.12 6.75 18.88
CA VAL A 100 17.07 5.35 18.41
C VAL A 100 18.24 4.53 18.96
N LYS A 101 19.41 5.16 19.17
CA LYS A 101 20.65 4.50 19.63
C LYS A 101 20.84 4.36 21.12
N ILE A 102 20.11 5.09 21.98
CA ILE A 102 20.19 4.93 23.44
C ILE A 102 19.81 3.49 23.90
N SER A 103 19.26 2.67 22.99
CA SER A 103 18.98 1.24 23.20
C SER A 103 20.13 0.25 22.88
N ARG A 104 21.23 0.72 22.27
CA ARG A 104 22.46 -0.04 21.99
C ARG A 104 23.61 0.60 22.79
N GLU A 105 24.33 -0.20 23.57
CA GLU A 105 25.40 0.23 24.48
C GLU A 105 26.65 0.77 23.77
N ASP A 106 26.53 1.81 22.94
CA ASP A 106 27.68 2.50 22.34
C ASP A 106 28.11 3.69 23.21
N ILE A 107 29.19 3.46 23.96
CA ILE A 107 29.87 4.35 24.92
C ILE A 107 30.70 5.43 24.19
N MET A 108 30.24 5.96 23.05
CA MET A 108 30.91 7.09 22.41
C MET A 108 30.21 8.39 22.74
N PRO A 109 30.91 9.43 23.23
CA PRO A 109 30.29 10.70 23.54
C PRO A 109 29.74 11.31 22.25
N ASN A 110 28.40 11.35 22.14
CA ASN A 110 27.72 12.10 21.11
C ASN A 110 28.09 13.57 21.29
N LYS A 111 28.85 14.13 20.35
CA LYS A 111 29.11 15.55 20.30
C LYS A 111 27.88 16.22 19.70
N ALA A 112 27.13 16.97 20.51
CA ALA A 112 25.94 17.68 20.06
C ALA A 112 26.23 18.48 18.78
N GLY A 113 25.40 18.31 17.76
CA GLY A 113 25.58 18.97 16.46
C GLY A 113 26.63 18.36 15.53
N TYR A 114 27.08 17.14 15.80
CA TYR A 114 27.99 16.40 14.92
C TYR A 114 27.40 15.06 14.48
N MET A 115 27.64 14.72 13.23
CA MET A 115 27.38 13.41 12.65
C MET A 115 28.62 12.53 12.87
N SER A 116 28.44 11.34 13.45
CA SER A 116 29.46 10.29 13.53
C SER A 116 29.27 9.29 12.39
N PHE A 117 30.29 8.48 12.10
CA PHE A 117 30.16 7.37 11.14
C PHE A 117 28.98 6.44 11.51
N SER A 118 28.84 6.11 12.80
CA SER A 118 27.76 5.24 13.22
C SER A 118 26.39 5.92 13.02
N ASN A 119 26.25 7.22 13.26
CA ASN A 119 24.98 7.93 13.06
C ASN A 119 24.65 8.06 11.57
N PHE A 120 25.68 8.21 10.73
CA PHE A 120 25.54 8.18 9.28
C PHE A 120 25.05 6.82 8.78
N GLU A 121 25.63 5.71 9.26
CA GLU A 121 25.16 4.36 8.93
C GLU A 121 23.70 4.15 9.33
N ALA A 122 23.33 4.58 10.55
CA ALA A 122 21.95 4.54 11.01
C ALA A 122 21.02 5.42 10.15
N PHE A 123 21.49 6.59 9.73
CA PHE A 123 20.74 7.49 8.84
C PHE A 123 20.45 6.84 7.49
N LEU A 124 21.45 6.23 6.85
CA LEU A 124 21.30 5.59 5.54
C LEU A 124 20.23 4.50 5.52
N LEU A 125 19.93 3.90 6.67
CA LEU A 125 18.93 2.86 6.85
C LEU A 125 17.61 3.37 7.45
N HIS A 126 17.55 4.66 7.78
CA HIS A 126 16.38 5.31 8.38
C HIS A 126 15.33 5.62 7.30
N GLU A 127 14.05 5.64 7.70
CA GLU A 127 12.92 5.98 6.80
C GLU A 127 13.01 7.39 6.20
N MET A 128 13.78 8.28 6.84
CA MET A 128 14.05 9.63 6.34
C MET A 128 15.04 9.65 5.15
N ASN A 129 15.73 8.54 4.91
CA ASN A 129 16.61 8.34 3.76
C ASN A 129 16.11 7.16 2.90
N ASP A 130 14.79 6.90 2.90
CA ASP A 130 14.22 5.90 2.03
C ASP A 130 14.34 6.36 0.56
N ALA A 131 14.54 5.41 -0.34
CA ALA A 131 14.53 5.69 -1.78
C ALA A 131 13.15 6.16 -2.26
N PHE A 132 12.08 5.82 -1.52
CA PHE A 132 10.77 6.40 -1.71
C PHE A 132 10.63 7.66 -0.86
N ASP A 133 10.58 8.81 -1.53
CA ASP A 133 10.35 10.11 -0.90
C ASP A 133 9.19 10.04 0.11
N PRO A 134 9.47 10.19 1.42
CA PRO A 134 8.45 10.17 2.46
C PRO A 134 7.34 11.21 2.27
N SER A 135 7.63 12.33 1.60
CA SER A 135 6.64 13.36 1.29
C SER A 135 5.59 12.84 0.29
N CYS A 136 6.02 12.01 -0.67
CA CYS A 136 5.17 11.34 -1.64
C CYS A 136 4.38 10.15 -1.06
N GLN A 137 4.65 9.74 0.20
CA GLN A 137 3.90 8.69 0.88
C GLN A 137 2.60 9.20 1.53
N LYS A 138 2.40 10.52 1.59
CA LYS A 138 1.15 11.16 2.01
C LYS A 138 0.39 11.68 0.79
N LEU A 139 -0.89 11.99 0.97
CA LEU A 139 -1.66 12.66 -0.07
C LEU A 139 -1.05 14.04 -0.36
N PHE A 140 -0.47 14.20 -1.55
CA PHE A 140 0.17 15.45 -1.98
C PHE A 140 -0.51 16.11 -3.20
N GLN A 141 -1.43 15.39 -3.85
CA GLN A 141 -2.11 15.86 -5.05
C GLN A 141 -3.39 16.63 -4.70
N ASP A 142 -3.77 17.60 -5.54
CA ASP A 142 -5.08 18.24 -5.45
C ASP A 142 -6.16 17.28 -5.93
N MET A 143 -7.03 16.85 -5.01
CA MET A 143 -8.07 15.84 -5.25
C MET A 143 -9.43 16.44 -5.62
N ASN A 144 -9.49 17.75 -5.92
CA ASN A 144 -10.72 18.45 -6.29
C ASN A 144 -10.88 18.67 -7.81
N ARG A 145 -9.91 18.23 -8.62
CA ARG A 145 -9.97 18.30 -10.08
C ARG A 145 -10.95 17.27 -10.67
N PRO A 146 -11.36 17.40 -11.94
CA PRO A 146 -12.19 16.41 -12.62
C PRO A 146 -11.54 15.02 -12.67
N LEU A 147 -12.33 13.96 -12.62
CA LEU A 147 -11.84 12.57 -12.63
C LEU A 147 -10.94 12.25 -13.83
N THR A 148 -11.16 12.91 -14.96
CA THR A 148 -10.38 12.78 -16.20
C THR A 148 -8.93 13.25 -16.09
N GLU A 149 -8.57 13.96 -15.02
CA GLU A 149 -7.19 14.43 -14.76
C GLU A 149 -6.39 13.46 -13.88
N TYR A 150 -6.98 12.35 -13.43
CA TYR A 150 -6.29 11.37 -12.58
C TYR A 150 -6.08 10.04 -13.28
N TRP A 151 -4.98 9.39 -12.89
CA TRP A 151 -4.74 8.00 -13.21
C TRP A 151 -5.45 7.14 -12.17
N ILE A 152 -6.33 6.25 -12.63
CA ILE A 152 -7.13 5.41 -11.74
C ILE A 152 -6.57 4.00 -11.76
N ASN A 153 -6.15 3.51 -10.58
CA ASN A 153 -5.75 2.12 -10.41
C ASN A 153 -6.95 1.20 -10.72
N SER A 154 -6.84 0.43 -11.79
CA SER A 154 -7.95 -0.30 -12.41
C SER A 154 -7.58 -1.75 -12.65
N SER A 155 -8.53 -2.65 -12.43
CA SER A 155 -8.39 -4.09 -12.62
C SER A 155 -9.31 -4.56 -13.74
N HIS A 156 -8.77 -5.47 -14.57
CA HIS A 156 -9.49 -6.12 -15.66
C HIS A 156 -9.78 -7.58 -15.28
N ASN A 157 -10.99 -8.06 -15.56
CA ASN A 157 -11.52 -9.36 -15.17
C ASN A 157 -11.18 -9.70 -13.71
N THR A 158 -11.52 -8.78 -12.80
CA THR A 158 -11.09 -8.79 -11.39
C THR A 158 -11.40 -10.10 -10.67
N TYR A 159 -12.43 -10.81 -11.08
CA TYR A 159 -12.85 -12.08 -10.49
C TYR A 159 -11.87 -13.25 -10.73
N LEU A 160 -11.00 -13.21 -11.74
CA LEU A 160 -10.15 -14.35 -12.12
C LEU A 160 -8.93 -14.51 -11.20
N THR A 161 -8.67 -15.75 -10.74
CA THR A 161 -7.47 -16.09 -9.95
C THR A 161 -6.26 -16.44 -10.82
N GLY A 162 -6.39 -16.42 -12.14
CA GLY A 162 -5.37 -16.90 -13.06
C GLY A 162 -5.71 -16.64 -14.53
N ASP A 163 -5.50 -17.65 -15.37
CA ASP A 163 -5.70 -17.53 -16.82
C ASP A 163 -7.15 -17.25 -17.24
N GLN A 164 -7.30 -16.69 -18.45
CA GLN A 164 -8.59 -16.27 -19.01
C GLN A 164 -9.51 -17.45 -19.40
N LEU A 165 -9.02 -18.69 -19.50
CA LEU A 165 -9.80 -19.77 -20.14
C LEU A 165 -10.36 -20.81 -19.16
N LYS A 166 -9.62 -21.13 -18.09
CA LYS A 166 -9.95 -22.26 -17.20
C LYS A 166 -9.67 -22.00 -15.72
N SER A 167 -9.18 -20.81 -15.37
CA SER A 167 -8.90 -20.50 -13.96
C SER A 167 -10.18 -20.35 -13.14
N LYS A 168 -10.01 -20.24 -11.82
CA LYS A 168 -11.16 -20.03 -10.93
C LYS A 168 -11.55 -18.56 -10.94
N SER A 169 -12.85 -18.32 -10.76
CA SER A 169 -13.39 -17.04 -10.33
C SER A 169 -13.57 -17.06 -8.81
N SER A 170 -13.27 -15.96 -8.13
CA SER A 170 -13.22 -15.86 -6.67
C SER A 170 -13.60 -14.46 -6.20
N VAL A 171 -14.37 -14.39 -5.10
CA VAL A 171 -14.73 -13.13 -4.45
C VAL A 171 -13.50 -12.53 -3.76
N GLU A 172 -12.60 -13.37 -3.26
CA GLU A 172 -11.35 -12.97 -2.61
C GLU A 172 -10.44 -12.15 -3.54
N MET A 173 -10.53 -12.33 -4.86
CA MET A 173 -9.77 -11.49 -5.80
C MET A 173 -10.21 -10.02 -5.75
N TYR A 174 -11.50 -9.74 -5.53
CA TYR A 174 -11.97 -8.37 -5.30
C TYR A 174 -11.43 -7.81 -3.99
N VAL A 175 -11.41 -8.61 -2.91
CA VAL A 175 -10.82 -8.19 -1.62
C VAL A 175 -9.36 -7.79 -1.81
N LEU A 176 -8.56 -8.65 -2.44
CA LEU A 176 -7.13 -8.40 -2.67
C LEU A 176 -6.92 -7.15 -3.52
N CYS A 177 -7.69 -7.01 -4.60
CA CYS A 177 -7.59 -5.87 -5.50
C CYS A 177 -7.92 -4.54 -4.79
N LEU A 178 -9.00 -4.50 -4.03
CA LEU A 178 -9.42 -3.32 -3.26
C LEU A 178 -8.42 -2.98 -2.14
N GLN A 179 -7.87 -3.98 -1.45
CA GLN A 179 -6.82 -3.80 -0.44
C GLN A 179 -5.50 -3.26 -1.02
N GLN A 180 -5.22 -3.53 -2.30
CA GLN A 180 -4.08 -2.97 -3.03
C GLN A 180 -4.35 -1.56 -3.59
N GLY A 181 -5.46 -0.93 -3.18
CA GLY A 181 -5.78 0.44 -3.56
C GLY A 181 -6.45 0.55 -4.93
N CYS A 182 -6.94 -0.54 -5.52
CA CYS A 182 -7.73 -0.46 -6.75
C CYS A 182 -9.01 0.38 -6.54
N LYS A 183 -9.40 1.10 -7.58
CA LYS A 183 -10.55 2.02 -7.59
C LYS A 183 -11.47 1.80 -8.80
N CYS A 184 -11.14 0.88 -9.70
CA CYS A 184 -12.04 0.42 -10.76
C CYS A 184 -11.95 -1.10 -10.88
N ILE A 185 -13.07 -1.79 -10.61
CA ILE A 185 -13.16 -3.25 -10.67
C ILE A 185 -14.19 -3.68 -11.70
N GLU A 186 -13.94 -4.82 -12.33
CA GLU A 186 -14.74 -5.34 -13.44
C GLU A 186 -15.56 -6.56 -13.02
N LEU A 187 -16.83 -6.58 -13.45
CA LEU A 187 -17.82 -7.60 -13.15
C LEU A 187 -18.53 -8.04 -14.45
N ASP A 188 -18.13 -9.19 -14.98
CA ASP A 188 -18.76 -9.78 -16.17
C ASP A 188 -20.02 -10.54 -15.75
N CYS A 189 -21.17 -9.89 -15.90
CA CYS A 189 -22.43 -10.35 -15.35
C CYS A 189 -23.21 -11.19 -16.37
N TRP A 190 -23.64 -12.38 -15.95
CA TRP A 190 -24.38 -13.33 -16.78
C TRP A 190 -25.59 -13.92 -16.03
N ASP A 191 -26.57 -14.38 -16.80
CA ASP A 191 -27.68 -15.18 -16.27
C ASP A 191 -27.16 -16.46 -15.60
N GLY A 192 -27.57 -16.67 -14.36
CA GLY A 192 -27.25 -17.86 -13.59
C GLY A 192 -28.43 -18.81 -13.47
N LYS A 193 -28.57 -19.39 -12.27
CA LYS A 193 -29.73 -20.24 -11.92
C LYS A 193 -30.83 -19.38 -11.34
N THR A 194 -32.02 -19.93 -11.18
CA THR A 194 -33.05 -19.37 -10.30
C THR A 194 -32.99 -20.06 -8.94
N GLU A 195 -33.28 -19.33 -7.87
CA GLU A 195 -33.49 -19.91 -6.56
C GLU A 195 -34.64 -20.93 -6.61
N PRO A 196 -34.45 -22.18 -6.13
CA PRO A 196 -35.46 -23.22 -6.25
C PRO A 196 -36.78 -22.93 -5.54
N LYS A 197 -36.76 -22.13 -4.46
CA LYS A 197 -37.95 -21.86 -3.63
C LYS A 197 -38.67 -20.58 -4.04
N SER A 198 -37.91 -19.52 -4.29
CA SER A 198 -38.46 -18.19 -4.56
C SER A 198 -38.65 -17.93 -6.05
N GLY A 199 -38.04 -18.74 -6.94
CA GLY A 199 -37.99 -18.49 -8.37
C GLY A 199 -37.12 -17.28 -8.75
N LYS A 200 -36.43 -16.70 -7.76
CA LYS A 200 -35.67 -15.47 -7.90
C LYS A 200 -34.43 -15.68 -8.77
N PRO A 201 -34.14 -14.83 -9.77
CA PRO A 201 -32.91 -14.92 -10.55
C PRO A 201 -31.66 -14.85 -9.66
N LEU A 202 -30.60 -15.61 -9.99
CA LEU A 202 -29.29 -15.53 -9.34
C LEU A 202 -28.24 -15.14 -10.37
N PRO A 203 -27.99 -13.84 -10.60
CA PRO A 203 -26.94 -13.38 -11.50
C PRO A 203 -25.56 -13.89 -11.04
N ILE A 204 -24.73 -14.27 -12.00
CA ILE A 204 -23.39 -14.81 -11.77
C ILE A 204 -22.34 -13.95 -12.46
N ILE A 205 -21.08 -14.09 -12.01
CA ILE A 205 -19.92 -13.49 -12.63
C ILE A 205 -18.93 -14.58 -13.07
N TYR A 206 -18.50 -14.51 -14.33
CA TYR A 206 -17.43 -15.32 -14.90
C TYR A 206 -17.06 -14.82 -16.30
N HIS A 207 -15.96 -15.35 -16.86
CA HIS A 207 -15.56 -15.01 -18.22
C HIS A 207 -16.39 -15.82 -19.23
N GLY A 208 -17.25 -15.12 -19.98
CA GLY A 208 -18.20 -15.69 -20.93
C GLY A 208 -17.59 -16.69 -21.90
N TYR A 209 -18.34 -17.73 -22.26
CA TYR A 209 -17.91 -18.77 -23.22
C TYR A 209 -16.61 -19.52 -22.87
N THR A 210 -16.16 -19.48 -21.61
CA THR A 210 -14.96 -20.19 -21.14
C THR A 210 -15.27 -21.26 -20.10
N LEU A 211 -14.23 -21.98 -19.65
CA LEU A 211 -14.28 -22.98 -18.59
C LEU A 211 -14.00 -22.40 -17.19
N THR A 212 -13.96 -21.08 -17.06
CA THR A 212 -13.75 -20.44 -15.76
C THR A 212 -14.90 -20.74 -14.79
N SER A 213 -14.58 -20.86 -13.50
CA SER A 213 -15.63 -21.08 -12.49
C SER A 213 -16.50 -19.84 -12.33
N LYS A 214 -17.65 -19.99 -11.67
CA LYS A 214 -18.66 -18.92 -11.53
C LYS A 214 -18.81 -18.55 -10.05
N ILE A 215 -19.01 -17.27 -9.79
CA ILE A 215 -19.34 -16.74 -8.45
C ILE A 215 -20.66 -15.96 -8.54
N LEU A 216 -21.35 -15.75 -7.42
CA LEU A 216 -22.60 -14.99 -7.41
C LEU A 216 -22.30 -13.49 -7.44
N PHE A 217 -23.07 -12.75 -8.23
CA PHE A 217 -23.01 -11.28 -8.26
C PHE A 217 -23.25 -10.69 -6.87
N LYS A 218 -24.23 -11.23 -6.13
CA LYS A 218 -24.56 -10.80 -4.78
C LYS A 218 -23.37 -10.86 -3.81
N ASP A 219 -22.55 -11.90 -3.89
CA ASP A 219 -21.42 -12.08 -2.99
C ASP A 219 -20.30 -11.05 -3.28
N VAL A 220 -20.14 -10.67 -4.55
CA VAL A 220 -19.22 -9.59 -4.95
C VAL A 220 -19.72 -8.23 -4.47
N ILE A 221 -21.02 -7.94 -4.60
CA ILE A 221 -21.58 -6.68 -4.08
C ILE A 221 -21.52 -6.60 -2.55
N GLU A 222 -21.70 -7.73 -1.85
CA GLU A 222 -21.48 -7.81 -0.40
C GLU A 222 -20.03 -7.50 -0.02
N CYS A 223 -19.05 -8.03 -0.78
CA CYS A 223 -17.64 -7.68 -0.62
C CYS A 223 -17.39 -6.18 -0.81
N VAL A 224 -17.99 -5.58 -1.84
CA VAL A 224 -17.89 -4.13 -2.11
C VAL A 224 -18.49 -3.31 -0.98
N HIS A 225 -19.68 -3.68 -0.50
CA HIS A 225 -20.33 -3.03 0.63
C HIS A 225 -19.42 -3.03 1.87
N ASN A 226 -18.88 -4.19 2.22
CA ASN A 226 -17.97 -4.34 3.36
C ASN A 226 -16.70 -3.51 3.19
N TYR A 227 -16.13 -3.44 1.98
CA TYR A 227 -14.96 -2.59 1.76
C TYR A 227 -15.28 -1.11 1.98
N VAL A 228 -16.34 -0.60 1.33
CA VAL A 228 -16.66 0.84 1.35
C VAL A 228 -17.10 1.30 2.73
N THR A 229 -17.86 0.49 3.47
CA THR A 229 -18.24 0.81 4.86
C THR A 229 -17.07 0.88 5.82
N ASN A 230 -15.95 0.20 5.52
CA ASN A 230 -14.71 0.30 6.29
C ASN A 230 -13.77 1.44 5.81
N HIS A 231 -14.11 2.14 4.73
CA HIS A 231 -13.30 3.20 4.12
C HIS A 231 -14.18 4.39 3.71
N LEU A 232 -14.95 4.93 4.67
CA LEU A 232 -15.91 6.02 4.42
C LEU A 232 -15.26 7.33 3.95
N ASP A 233 -14.00 7.54 4.31
CA ASP A 233 -13.15 8.66 3.91
C ASP A 233 -12.34 8.38 2.61
N GLY A 234 -12.58 7.24 1.97
CA GLY A 234 -11.91 6.85 0.73
C GLY A 234 -12.41 7.57 -0.52
N TYR A 235 -11.59 7.53 -1.57
CA TYR A 235 -11.97 7.98 -2.91
C TYR A 235 -13.00 7.05 -3.57
N PRO A 236 -13.78 7.55 -4.56
CA PRO A 236 -14.83 6.77 -5.23
C PRO A 236 -14.33 5.45 -5.81
N LEU A 237 -15.18 4.42 -5.72
CA LEU A 237 -15.00 3.13 -6.39
C LEU A 237 -15.88 3.07 -7.65
N ILE A 238 -15.30 2.59 -8.73
CA ILE A 238 -15.96 2.40 -10.03
C ILE A 238 -16.25 0.91 -10.22
N LEU A 239 -17.50 0.58 -10.55
CA LEU A 239 -17.92 -0.76 -10.91
C LEU A 239 -18.15 -0.79 -12.43
N SER A 240 -17.24 -1.44 -13.15
CA SER A 240 -17.38 -1.69 -14.58
C SER A 240 -18.22 -2.95 -14.76
N LEU A 241 -19.48 -2.78 -15.18
CA LEU A 241 -20.42 -3.90 -15.34
C LEU A 241 -20.48 -4.29 -16.83
N GLU A 242 -19.90 -5.43 -17.19
CA GLU A 242 -20.08 -6.02 -18.51
C GLU A 242 -21.35 -6.88 -18.48
N ASN A 243 -22.47 -6.34 -18.98
CA ASN A 243 -23.79 -6.88 -18.72
C ASN A 243 -24.30 -7.77 -19.87
N HIS A 244 -24.37 -9.09 -19.63
CA HIS A 244 -24.95 -10.09 -20.52
C HIS A 244 -26.23 -10.71 -19.96
N CYS A 245 -26.81 -10.11 -18.90
CA CYS A 245 -27.99 -10.62 -18.23
C CYS A 245 -29.27 -10.32 -19.03
N SER A 246 -30.26 -11.22 -18.97
CA SER A 246 -31.61 -10.93 -19.42
C SER A 246 -32.31 -9.93 -18.50
N GLU A 247 -33.39 -9.31 -18.97
CA GLU A 247 -34.10 -8.24 -18.23
C GLU A 247 -34.50 -8.64 -16.80
N ALA A 248 -34.91 -9.90 -16.60
CA ALA A 248 -35.26 -10.42 -15.27
C ALA A 248 -34.05 -10.45 -14.32
N TYR A 249 -32.88 -10.84 -14.82
CA TYR A 249 -31.63 -10.84 -14.04
C TYR A 249 -31.09 -9.42 -13.86
N GLN A 250 -31.25 -8.52 -14.84
CA GLN A 250 -30.88 -7.11 -14.70
C GLN A 250 -31.68 -6.41 -13.58
N LYS A 251 -33.00 -6.65 -13.53
CA LYS A 251 -33.85 -6.17 -12.43
C LYS A 251 -33.36 -6.67 -11.08
N GLU A 252 -32.92 -7.92 -11.03
CA GLU A 252 -32.36 -8.48 -9.82
C GLU A 252 -30.99 -7.88 -9.45
N MET A 253 -30.10 -7.66 -10.42
CA MET A 253 -28.82 -6.97 -10.16
C MET A 253 -29.04 -5.56 -9.61
N ALA A 254 -29.96 -4.80 -10.21
CA ALA A 254 -30.32 -3.46 -9.73
C ALA A 254 -30.86 -3.50 -8.29
N SER A 255 -31.74 -4.48 -7.99
CA SER A 255 -32.26 -4.72 -6.64
C SER A 255 -31.15 -5.06 -5.64
N ILE A 256 -30.17 -5.90 -6.02
CA ILE A 256 -29.02 -6.24 -5.17
C ILE A 256 -28.15 -5.01 -4.90
N LEU A 257 -27.84 -4.22 -5.94
CA LEU A 257 -27.05 -3.00 -5.82
C LEU A 257 -27.73 -1.99 -4.89
N ASP A 258 -29.02 -1.73 -5.08
CA ASP A 258 -29.81 -0.82 -4.25
C ASP A 258 -29.88 -1.30 -2.80
N GLN A 259 -30.22 -2.58 -2.56
CA GLN A 259 -30.34 -3.14 -1.22
C GLN A 259 -29.02 -3.19 -0.44
N ARG A 260 -27.88 -3.30 -1.13
CA ARG A 260 -26.56 -3.43 -0.49
C ARG A 260 -25.82 -2.11 -0.41
N LEU A 261 -25.85 -1.30 -1.45
CA LEU A 261 -25.08 -0.07 -1.50
C LEU A 261 -25.92 1.14 -1.08
N GLY A 262 -27.25 1.11 -1.28
CA GLY A 262 -28.17 2.16 -0.84
C GLY A 262 -27.66 3.57 -1.19
N ASP A 263 -27.57 4.44 -0.18
CA ASP A 263 -27.13 5.84 -0.34
C ASP A 263 -25.67 6.00 -0.82
N MET A 264 -24.85 4.95 -0.69
CA MET A 264 -23.50 4.92 -1.22
C MET A 264 -23.51 4.78 -2.73
N LEU A 265 -24.52 4.13 -3.32
CA LEU A 265 -24.64 4.00 -4.76
C LEU A 265 -24.95 5.37 -5.40
N TYR A 266 -24.17 5.72 -6.40
CA TYR A 266 -24.50 6.84 -7.27
C TYR A 266 -25.25 6.33 -8.49
N ALA A 267 -26.51 6.73 -8.61
CA ALA A 267 -27.32 6.53 -9.80
C ALA A 267 -27.83 7.91 -10.23
N PRO A 268 -27.25 8.53 -11.27
CA PRO A 268 -27.75 9.81 -11.76
C PRO A 268 -29.12 9.59 -12.41
N PHE A 269 -30.18 9.91 -11.67
CA PHE A 269 -31.51 10.12 -12.23
C PHE A 269 -31.64 11.62 -12.54
N ASN A 270 -31.88 11.94 -13.81
CA ASN A 270 -32.13 13.27 -14.41
C ASN A 270 -30.91 14.00 -15.01
N GLU A 271 -31.16 14.58 -16.19
CA GLU A 271 -30.25 15.09 -17.23
C GLU A 271 -29.23 16.19 -16.83
N ASP A 272 -29.10 16.54 -15.55
CA ASP A 272 -28.25 17.65 -15.10
C ASP A 272 -27.63 17.34 -13.75
N ARG A 273 -26.42 16.74 -13.68
CA ARG A 273 -25.37 17.00 -12.66
C ARG A 273 -24.00 16.50 -13.13
N CYS A 274 -23.30 17.34 -13.86
CA CYS A 274 -21.84 17.26 -14.03
C CYS A 274 -21.10 18.27 -13.13
N GLN A 275 -21.65 18.58 -11.96
CA GLN A 275 -21.04 19.54 -11.04
C GLN A 275 -21.05 19.02 -9.60
N LYS A 276 -19.82 18.84 -9.08
CA LYS A 276 -19.40 18.36 -7.75
C LYS A 276 -19.56 16.87 -7.47
N TYR A 277 -18.44 16.17 -7.63
CA TYR A 277 -18.21 14.79 -7.17
C TYR A 277 -17.81 14.79 -5.70
N ASP A 278 -18.76 15.07 -4.81
CA ASP A 278 -18.57 14.76 -3.39
C ASP A 278 -19.05 13.31 -3.16
N HIS A 279 -18.08 12.40 -3.06
CA HIS A 279 -18.23 11.03 -2.54
C HIS A 279 -19.37 10.21 -3.15
N LYS A 280 -19.23 9.74 -4.40
CA LYS A 280 -20.20 8.79 -4.96
C LYS A 280 -19.70 8.08 -6.23
N PHE A 281 -20.11 6.81 -6.34
CA PHE A 281 -19.64 5.78 -7.28
C PHE A 281 -19.84 6.17 -8.75
N LEU A 282 -19.23 5.44 -9.67
CA LEU A 282 -19.64 5.45 -11.08
C LEU A 282 -19.87 4.00 -11.49
N SER A 283 -21.10 3.67 -11.85
CA SER A 283 -21.37 2.45 -12.61
C SER A 283 -21.21 2.80 -14.08
N LYS A 284 -20.27 2.15 -14.76
CA LYS A 284 -20.24 2.16 -16.21
C LYS A 284 -21.18 1.05 -16.68
N THR A 285 -22.45 1.38 -16.84
CA THR A 285 -23.40 0.62 -17.64
C THR A 285 -23.71 1.41 -18.90
N ASP A 286 -23.99 0.71 -19.99
CA ASP A 286 -24.47 1.30 -21.24
C ASP A 286 -25.78 2.06 -20.99
N LEU A 287 -25.66 3.35 -20.69
CA LEU A 287 -26.76 4.31 -20.58
C LEU A 287 -27.29 4.65 -21.96
N LEU A 288 -27.89 3.69 -22.66
CA LEU A 288 -28.72 3.96 -23.84
C LEU A 288 -29.85 2.93 -23.93
N PRO A 289 -31.13 3.35 -23.93
CA PRO A 289 -32.14 2.59 -24.64
C PRO A 289 -31.82 2.69 -26.14
N SER A 290 -31.60 1.55 -26.79
CA SER A 290 -31.66 1.44 -28.25
C SER A 290 -33.09 1.80 -28.73
N PRO A 291 -33.24 2.36 -29.95
CA PRO A 291 -34.36 3.21 -30.36
C PRO A 291 -35.75 2.54 -30.39
#